data_AF-A0A1W9PP52-F1
#
_entry.id   AF-A0A1W9PP52-F1
#
_cell.length_a   1.000
_cell.length_b   1.000
_cell.length_c   1.000
_cell.angle_alpha   90.00
_cell.angle_beta   90.00
_cell.angle_gamma   90.00
#
_symmetry.space_group_name_H-M   'P 1'
#
loop_
_entity.id
_entity.type
_entity.pdbx_description
1 polymer ?
#
loop_
_entity_poly.entity_id
_entity_poly.type
_entity_poly.pdbx_seq_one_letter_code
_entity_poly.pdbx_strand_id
1 'polypeptide(L)'
;MGKWIKSQKGRVISRKTDTDNDGQIDKTESWEYNENGRTLKHSYDDDADGTAERYYSYRYDAGGKQTGYGYDKNGDGLEDWSYQYSYNSYGKQIERDYSIRSRTDETRYEYDSSGRITKTIFDEYSDGEIDRVETTSYVNVN
;
A
#
# COMPACT_ATOMS: atom_id res chain seq x y z
N MET A 1 21.96 -16.97 -7.37
CA MET A 1 22.39 -15.55 -7.21
C MET A 1 21.35 -14.61 -7.87
N GLY A 2 21.12 -13.39 -7.36
CA GLY A 2 20.10 -12.48 -7.90
C GLY A 2 20.61 -11.54 -9.01
N LYS A 3 19.92 -11.44 -10.15
CA LYS A 3 20.23 -10.53 -11.27
C LYS A 3 19.23 -9.38 -11.33
N TRP A 4 19.74 -8.15 -11.39
CA TRP A 4 18.92 -6.93 -11.48
C TRP A 4 18.88 -6.39 -12.91
N ILE A 5 17.70 -6.03 -13.37
CA ILE A 5 17.47 -5.35 -14.65
C ILE A 5 17.01 -3.94 -14.31
N LYS A 6 17.67 -2.94 -14.93
CA LYS A 6 17.39 -1.53 -14.71
C LYS A 6 16.87 -0.87 -15.99
N SER A 7 15.95 0.08 -15.84
CA SER A 7 15.54 1.01 -16.88
C SER A 7 16.68 1.96 -17.28
N GLN A 8 16.51 2.69 -18.38
CA GLN A 8 17.45 3.73 -18.84
C GLN A 8 17.69 4.83 -17.79
N LYS A 9 16.73 5.08 -16.90
CA LYS A 9 16.85 6.03 -15.79
C LYS A 9 17.51 5.41 -14.54
N GLY A 10 18.06 4.20 -14.64
CA GLY A 10 18.77 3.51 -13.55
C GLY A 10 17.88 2.86 -12.48
N ARG A 11 16.55 2.93 -12.61
CA ARG A 11 15.61 2.28 -11.69
C ARG A 11 15.52 0.80 -11.98
N VAL A 12 15.51 -0.04 -10.94
CA VAL A 12 15.26 -1.48 -11.08
C VAL A 12 13.87 -1.69 -11.64
N ILE A 13 13.72 -2.45 -12.71
CA ILE A 13 12.41 -2.82 -13.28
C ILE A 13 12.14 -4.32 -13.15
N SER A 14 13.17 -5.12 -12.93
CA SER A 14 13.02 -6.54 -12.67
C SER A 14 14.21 -7.10 -11.89
N ARG A 15 13.95 -8.13 -11.09
CA ARG A 15 14.92 -8.91 -10.34
C ARG A 15 14.61 -10.37 -10.55
N LYS A 16 15.61 -11.13 -11.01
CA LYS A 16 15.52 -12.58 -11.16
C LYS A 16 16.37 -13.26 -10.09
N THR A 17 15.84 -14.31 -9.48
CA THR A 17 16.54 -15.07 -8.42
C THR A 17 16.61 -16.53 -8.80
N ASP A 18 17.82 -17.06 -8.76
CA ASP A 18 18.16 -18.48 -8.81
C ASP A 18 18.69 -18.82 -7.40
N THR A 19 17.98 -19.65 -6.65
CA THR A 19 18.18 -19.89 -5.21
C THR A 19 19.05 -21.11 -4.98
N ASP A 20 18.91 -22.14 -5.81
CA ASP A 20 19.70 -23.37 -5.74
C ASP A 20 20.96 -23.35 -6.64
N ASN A 21 21.12 -22.30 -7.47
CA ASN A 21 22.21 -22.10 -8.42
C ASN A 21 22.29 -23.20 -9.49
N ASP A 22 21.16 -23.75 -9.90
CA ASP A 22 21.07 -24.72 -10.99
C ASP A 22 21.11 -24.07 -12.39
N GLY A 23 21.05 -22.73 -12.45
CA GLY A 23 21.08 -21.94 -13.68
C GLY A 23 19.69 -21.58 -14.23
N GLN A 24 18.63 -22.13 -13.64
CA GLN A 24 17.24 -21.73 -13.88
C GLN A 24 16.84 -20.62 -12.91
N ILE A 25 15.86 -19.81 -13.32
CA ILE A 25 15.31 -18.78 -12.46
C ILE A 25 14.15 -19.40 -11.69
N ASP A 26 14.15 -19.24 -10.37
CA ASP A 26 13.03 -19.67 -9.53
C ASP A 26 11.95 -18.60 -9.44
N LYS A 27 12.38 -17.33 -9.39
CA LYS A 27 11.48 -16.20 -9.14
C LYS A 27 11.87 -14.96 -9.89
N THR A 28 10.87 -14.28 -10.44
CA THR A 28 10.98 -12.94 -11.01
C THR A 28 10.13 -11.95 -10.21
N GLU A 29 10.74 -10.85 -9.79
CA GLU A 29 10.02 -9.68 -9.27
C GLU A 29 10.09 -8.56 -10.31
N SER A 30 9.02 -7.80 -10.51
CA SER A 30 9.00 -6.66 -11.45
C SER A 30 8.36 -5.41 -10.87
N TRP A 31 8.85 -4.24 -11.29
CA TRP A 31 8.37 -2.93 -10.82
C TRP A 31 8.00 -2.02 -11.99
N GLU A 32 6.83 -1.40 -11.86
CA GLU A 32 6.36 -0.35 -12.75
C GLU A 32 6.35 0.98 -12.00
N TYR A 33 6.71 2.07 -12.67
CA TYR A 33 6.82 3.40 -12.06
C TYR A 33 6.05 4.44 -12.86
N ASN A 34 5.51 5.44 -12.17
CA ASN A 34 5.03 6.66 -12.82
C ASN A 34 6.20 7.55 -13.31
N GLU A 35 5.88 8.64 -14.01
CA GLU A 35 6.85 9.57 -14.57
C GLU A 35 7.79 10.17 -13.51
N ASN A 36 7.26 10.41 -12.31
CA ASN A 36 7.98 10.91 -11.15
C ASN A 36 8.86 9.84 -10.47
N GLY A 37 8.78 8.59 -10.90
CA GLY A 37 9.57 7.48 -10.36
C GLY A 37 9.02 6.81 -9.11
N ARG A 38 7.75 7.04 -8.78
CA ARG A 38 7.08 6.30 -7.72
C ARG A 38 6.53 4.99 -8.28
N THR A 39 6.66 3.91 -7.52
CA THR A 39 6.15 2.59 -7.91
C THR A 39 4.65 2.64 -8.07
N LEU A 40 4.11 2.21 -9.20
CA LEU A 40 2.67 2.03 -9.42
C LEU A 40 2.26 0.58 -9.17
N LYS A 41 3.14 -0.37 -9.54
CA LYS A 41 2.89 -1.80 -9.43
C LYS A 41 4.17 -2.56 -9.08
N HIS A 42 4.06 -3.58 -8.24
CA HIS A 42 5.11 -4.54 -7.94
C HIS A 42 4.54 -5.95 -8.06
N SER A 43 5.08 -6.77 -8.96
CA SER A 43 4.62 -8.13 -9.20
C SER A 43 5.64 -9.18 -8.75
N TYR A 44 5.13 -10.36 -8.43
CA TYR A 44 5.89 -11.57 -8.13
C TYR A 44 5.41 -12.71 -9.04
N ASP A 45 6.35 -13.24 -9.80
CA ASP A 45 6.29 -14.46 -10.62
C ASP A 45 7.17 -15.47 -9.86
N ASP A 46 6.54 -16.24 -8.96
CA ASP A 46 7.18 -17.10 -7.97
C ASP A 46 7.59 -18.47 -8.54
N ASP A 47 7.19 -18.81 -9.77
CA ASP A 47 7.60 -20.02 -10.49
C ASP A 47 8.37 -19.75 -11.80
N ALA A 48 8.60 -18.48 -12.10
CA ALA A 48 9.32 -17.99 -13.27
C ALA A 48 8.70 -18.40 -14.62
N ASP A 49 7.39 -18.67 -14.67
CA ASP A 49 6.69 -19.07 -15.90
C ASP A 49 6.41 -17.90 -16.86
N GLY A 50 6.64 -16.66 -16.39
CA GLY A 50 6.44 -15.41 -17.13
C GLY A 50 5.09 -14.74 -16.86
N THR A 51 4.22 -15.38 -16.07
CA THR A 51 3.02 -14.82 -15.46
C THR A 51 3.35 -14.49 -14.01
N ALA A 52 2.75 -13.43 -13.46
CA ALA A 52 2.91 -13.14 -12.05
C ALA A 52 1.64 -13.52 -11.28
N GLU A 53 1.82 -14.19 -10.15
CA GLU A 53 0.73 -14.69 -9.30
C GLU A 53 0.27 -13.63 -8.31
N ARG A 54 1.13 -12.64 -8.02
CA ARG A 54 0.88 -11.66 -6.95
C ARG A 54 1.25 -10.27 -7.37
N TYR A 55 0.42 -9.30 -7.00
CA TYR A 55 0.61 -7.90 -7.32
C TYR A 55 0.33 -7.01 -6.12
N TYR A 56 1.21 -6.03 -5.91
CA TYR A 56 0.90 -4.83 -5.14
C TYR A 56 0.68 -3.66 -6.09
N SER A 57 -0.38 -2.89 -5.83
CA SER A 57 -0.70 -1.67 -6.57
C SER A 57 -0.61 -0.47 -5.63
N TYR A 58 -0.12 0.66 -6.13
CA TYR A 58 0.07 1.88 -5.35
C TYR A 58 -0.56 3.08 -6.08
N ARG A 59 -1.27 3.92 -5.32
CA ARG A 59 -2.01 5.07 -5.83
C ARG A 59 -1.50 6.35 -5.18
N TYR A 60 -1.40 7.42 -5.95
CA TYR A 60 -0.89 8.72 -5.47
C TYR A 60 -1.76 9.85 -5.98
N ASP A 61 -1.85 10.93 -5.21
CA ASP A 61 -2.41 12.20 -5.68
C ASP A 61 -1.43 12.95 -6.61
N ALA A 62 -1.86 14.08 -7.17
CA ALA A 62 -1.05 14.92 -8.05
C ALA A 62 0.18 15.54 -7.34
N GLY A 63 0.09 15.77 -6.03
CA GLY A 63 1.22 16.20 -5.20
C GLY A 63 2.20 15.06 -4.89
N GLY A 64 1.79 13.82 -5.19
CA GLY A 64 2.59 12.64 -5.01
C GLY A 64 2.53 11.99 -3.64
N LYS A 65 1.53 12.35 -2.84
CA LYS A 65 1.23 11.64 -1.60
C LYS A 65 0.48 10.35 -1.94
N GLN A 66 0.81 9.27 -1.25
CA GLN A 66 0.14 7.99 -1.45
C GLN A 66 -1.30 8.10 -0.94
N THR A 67 -2.28 7.79 -1.78
CA THR A 67 -3.71 7.82 -1.46
C THR A 67 -4.29 6.42 -1.32
N GLY A 68 -3.51 5.39 -1.62
CA GLY A 68 -3.90 4.01 -1.37
C GLY A 68 -2.86 3.01 -1.82
N TYR A 69 -3.08 1.76 -1.42
CA TYR A 69 -2.36 0.61 -1.94
C TYR A 69 -3.22 -0.64 -1.80
N GLY A 70 -3.01 -1.62 -2.67
CA GLY A 70 -3.76 -2.87 -2.62
C GLY A 70 -2.90 -4.06 -3.00
N TYR A 71 -3.48 -5.23 -2.76
CA TYR A 71 -2.82 -6.51 -2.95
C TYR A 71 -3.76 -7.50 -3.62
N ASP A 72 -3.33 -8.01 -4.75
CA ASP A 72 -3.94 -9.11 -5.49
C ASP A 72 -3.02 -10.33 -5.28
N LYS A 73 -3.52 -11.33 -4.55
CA LYS A 73 -2.75 -12.51 -4.13
C LYS A 73 -2.77 -13.63 -5.16
N ASN A 74 -3.75 -13.64 -6.06
CA ASN A 74 -3.99 -14.74 -7.00
C ASN A 74 -3.81 -14.32 -8.47
N GLY A 75 -3.50 -13.06 -8.71
CA GLY A 75 -3.16 -12.52 -10.02
C GLY A 75 -4.36 -12.40 -10.94
N ASP A 76 -5.58 -12.38 -10.39
CA ASP A 76 -6.82 -12.31 -11.18
C ASP A 76 -7.18 -10.87 -11.60
N GLY A 77 -6.40 -9.89 -11.17
CA GLY A 77 -6.60 -8.47 -11.44
C GLY A 77 -7.54 -7.77 -10.45
N LEU A 78 -8.06 -8.49 -9.46
CA LEU A 78 -8.85 -7.95 -8.36
C LEU A 78 -8.02 -7.95 -7.08
N GLU A 79 -8.04 -6.82 -6.36
CA GLU A 79 -7.37 -6.74 -5.07
C GLU A 79 -8.16 -7.57 -4.03
N ASP A 80 -7.50 -8.52 -3.38
CA ASP A 80 -8.05 -9.24 -2.22
C ASP A 80 -8.32 -8.27 -1.07
N TRP A 81 -7.40 -7.31 -0.89
CA TRP A 81 -7.55 -6.22 0.05
C TRP A 81 -6.86 -4.96 -0.43
N SER A 82 -7.35 -3.82 0.05
CA SER A 82 -6.77 -2.52 -0.23
C SER A 82 -6.95 -1.54 0.92
N TYR A 83 -6.12 -0.52 0.92
CA TYR A 83 -6.29 0.66 1.74
C TYR A 83 -6.50 1.88 0.87
N GLN A 84 -7.38 2.76 1.33
CA GLN A 84 -7.54 4.13 0.83
C GLN A 84 -7.28 5.12 1.95
N TYR A 85 -6.67 6.25 1.63
CA TYR A 85 -6.27 7.28 2.60
C TYR A 85 -6.78 8.65 2.18
N SER A 86 -7.38 9.36 3.13
CA SER A 86 -7.76 10.77 2.97
C SER A 86 -6.92 11.63 3.90
N TYR A 87 -6.56 12.83 3.42
CA TYR A 87 -5.69 13.76 4.13
C TYR A 87 -6.34 15.14 4.24
N ASN A 88 -6.07 15.85 5.33
CA ASN A 88 -6.42 17.26 5.44
C ASN A 88 -5.42 18.17 4.70
N SER A 89 -5.69 19.47 4.68
CA SER A 89 -4.86 20.50 4.03
C SER A 89 -3.45 20.63 4.59
N TYR A 90 -3.23 20.27 5.85
CA TYR A 90 -1.91 20.19 6.49
C TYR A 90 -1.18 18.88 6.18
N GLY A 91 -1.85 17.99 5.45
CA GLY A 91 -1.31 16.74 4.98
C GLY A 91 -1.32 15.60 5.98
N LYS A 92 -2.02 15.73 7.10
CA LYS A 92 -2.25 14.64 8.06
C LYS A 92 -3.37 13.73 7.59
N GLN A 93 -3.22 12.43 7.80
CA GLN A 93 -4.23 11.43 7.43
C GLN A 93 -5.43 11.58 8.34
N ILE A 94 -6.61 11.87 7.81
CA ILE A 94 -7.84 12.03 8.60
C ILE A 94 -8.74 10.82 8.50
N GLU A 95 -8.49 9.95 7.54
CA GLU A 95 -9.30 8.77 7.26
C GLU A 95 -8.45 7.69 6.62
N ARG A 96 -8.81 6.44 6.91
CA ARG A 96 -8.28 5.27 6.26
C ARG A 96 -9.37 4.22 6.15
N ASP A 97 -9.59 3.77 4.94
CA ASP A 97 -10.49 2.66 4.65
C ASP A 97 -9.66 1.43 4.42
N TYR A 98 -10.07 0.31 4.99
CA TYR A 98 -9.52 -1.01 4.71
C TYR A 98 -10.60 -1.86 4.07
N SER A 99 -10.45 -2.14 2.78
CA SER A 99 -11.36 -3.00 2.05
C SER A 99 -10.77 -4.41 1.95
N ILE A 100 -11.59 -5.42 2.18
CA ILE A 100 -11.29 -6.82 1.93
C ILE A 100 -12.50 -7.48 1.28
N ARG A 101 -12.33 -7.91 0.02
CA ARG A 101 -13.44 -8.40 -0.82
C ARG A 101 -14.63 -7.43 -0.81
N SER A 102 -15.75 -7.80 -0.20
CA SER A 102 -16.99 -7.00 -0.15
C SER A 102 -17.20 -6.26 1.17
N ARG A 103 -16.21 -6.25 2.07
CA ARG A 103 -16.26 -5.54 3.35
C ARG A 103 -15.29 -4.38 3.33
N THR A 104 -15.68 -3.25 3.88
CA THR A 104 -14.79 -2.10 4.14
C THR A 104 -14.91 -1.72 5.61
N ASP A 105 -13.79 -1.50 6.29
CA ASP A 105 -13.75 -0.89 7.62
C ASP A 105 -13.17 0.52 7.49
N GLU A 106 -13.84 1.52 8.06
CA GLU A 106 -13.41 2.91 8.05
C GLU A 106 -12.76 3.27 9.40
N THR A 107 -11.64 3.99 9.35
CA THR A 107 -11.00 4.59 10.53
C THR A 107 -10.77 6.07 10.33
N ARG A 108 -11.35 6.93 11.17
CA ARG A 108 -11.14 8.39 11.15
C ARG A 108 -10.28 8.88 12.32
N TYR A 109 -9.51 9.94 12.08
CA TYR A 109 -8.56 10.50 13.04
C TYR A 109 -8.82 11.99 13.27
N GLU A 110 -8.88 12.39 14.55
CA GLU A 110 -8.86 13.80 14.96
C GLU A 110 -7.52 14.13 15.63
N TYR A 111 -7.09 15.39 15.48
CA TYR A 111 -5.79 15.85 15.95
C TYR A 111 -5.92 17.11 16.81
N ASP A 112 -5.01 17.27 17.77
CA ASP A 112 -4.81 18.55 18.46
C ASP A 112 -4.02 19.55 17.59
N SER A 113 -3.87 20.77 18.09
CA SER A 113 -3.10 21.84 17.44
C SER A 113 -1.61 21.54 17.29
N SER A 114 -1.07 20.63 18.10
CA SER A 114 0.31 20.13 17.96
C SER A 114 0.41 18.98 16.95
N GLY A 115 -0.73 18.53 16.42
CA GLY A 115 -0.82 17.49 15.43
C GLY A 115 -0.73 16.07 15.97
N ARG A 116 -1.00 15.85 17.26
CA ARG A 116 -1.09 14.53 17.89
C ARG A 116 -2.53 14.00 17.79
N ILE A 117 -2.71 12.70 17.62
CA ILE A 117 -4.04 12.08 17.49
C ILE A 117 -4.76 12.18 18.84
N THR A 118 -5.87 12.89 18.90
CA THR A 118 -6.72 12.97 20.10
C THR A 118 -7.86 11.98 20.05
N LYS A 119 -8.25 11.54 18.86
CA LYS A 119 -9.37 10.62 18.68
C LYS A 119 -9.15 9.69 17.49
N THR A 120 -9.50 8.42 17.68
CA THR A 120 -9.62 7.43 16.61
C THR A 120 -11.03 6.88 16.64
N ILE A 121 -11.73 6.98 15.52
CA ILE A 121 -13.11 6.55 15.35
C ILE A 121 -13.11 5.36 14.39
N PHE A 122 -13.78 4.28 14.76
CA PHE A 122 -13.90 3.06 13.97
C PHE A 122 -15.37 2.84 13.61
N ASP A 123 -15.61 2.64 12.33
CA ASP A 123 -16.87 2.21 11.72
C ASP A 123 -16.52 0.93 10.94
N GLU A 124 -16.67 -0.21 11.62
CA GLU A 124 -16.46 -1.51 11.03
C GLU A 124 -17.60 -1.80 10.05
N TYR A 125 -17.30 -2.45 8.93
CA TYR A 125 -18.24 -2.66 7.83
C TYR A 125 -18.72 -1.37 7.12
N SER A 126 -18.29 -0.18 7.58
CA SER A 126 -18.56 1.11 6.94
C SER A 126 -20.06 1.32 6.74
N ASP A 127 -20.86 0.92 7.72
CA ASP A 127 -22.32 0.96 7.67
C ASP A 127 -22.91 2.29 8.14
N GLY A 128 -22.05 3.20 8.62
CA GLY A 128 -22.39 4.54 9.09
C GLY A 128 -22.65 4.60 10.60
N GLU A 129 -22.70 3.46 11.28
CA GLU A 129 -22.80 3.37 12.73
C GLU A 129 -21.40 3.25 13.35
N ILE A 130 -21.14 4.00 14.42
CA ILE A 130 -19.81 4.00 15.04
C ILE A 130 -19.70 2.86 16.03
N ASP A 131 -18.89 1.86 15.71
CA ASP A 131 -18.62 0.73 16.62
C ASP A 131 -17.76 1.14 17.81
N ARG A 132 -16.72 1.95 17.56
CA ARG A 132 -15.73 2.27 18.59
C ARG A 132 -15.13 3.65 18.45
N VAL A 133 -14.91 4.30 19.58
CA VAL A 133 -14.17 5.56 19.69
C VAL A 133 -13.10 5.42 20.76
N GLU A 134 -11.86 5.72 20.41
CA GLU A 134 -10.74 5.81 21.33
C GLU A 134 -10.31 7.28 21.44
N THR A 135 -10.14 7.77 22.68
CA THR A 135 -9.73 9.16 22.94
C THR A 135 -8.44 9.19 23.74
N THR A 136 -7.48 10.01 23.30
CA THR A 136 -6.19 10.19 23.98
C THR A 136 -6.01 11.66 24.35
N SER A 137 -5.62 11.91 25.59
CA SER A 137 -5.30 13.26 26.09
C SER A 137 -3.81 13.35 26.43
N TYR A 138 -3.17 14.43 26.00
CA TYR A 138 -1.75 14.68 26.25
C TYR A 138 -1.60 15.83 27.23
N VAL A 139 -1.06 15.54 28.42
CA VAL A 139 -0.62 16.55 29.38
C VAL A 139 0.85 16.85 29.15
N ASN A 140 1.17 18.13 28.93
CA ASN A 140 2.56 18.56 28.93
C ASN A 140 3.01 18.62 30.39
N VAL A 141 3.99 17.80 30.75
CA VAL A 141 4.65 17.91 32.06
C VAL A 141 5.66 19.04 31.93
N ASN A 142 5.42 20.14 32.65
CA ASN A 142 6.36 21.25 32.79
C ASN A 142 7.47 20.89 33.77
#